data_AF-A0A7M3YXM2-F1
#
_entry.id   AF-A0A7M3YXM2-F1
#
_cell.length_a   1.000
_cell.length_b   1.000
_cell.length_c   1.000
_cell.angle_alpha   90.00
_cell.angle_beta   90.00
_cell.angle_gamma   90.00
#
_symmetry.space_group_name_H-M   'P 1'
#
loop_
_entity.id
_entity.type
_entity.pdbx_description
1 polymer ?
#
loop_
_entity_poly.entity_id
_entity_poly.type
_entity_poly.pdbx_seq_one_letter_code
_entity_poly.pdbx_strand_id
1 'polypeptide(L)'
;MNDEDGSYGPTLITKHTLRLPSVVGGPLEDETRTFWVLYGHLSWNSIAQWKKGDRFMQGDVLAAMGDESENGGWPPHVHVQMSWEAPVDGDLPGVVRHQDRADALQRYPDPRLICGPLY
;
A
#
# COMPACT_ATOMS: atom_id res chain seq x y z
N MET A 1 -10.95 -10.50 1.97
CA MET A 1 -11.88 -9.36 1.77
C MET A 1 -11.85 -8.58 3.06
N ASN A 2 -11.64 -7.28 2.96
CA ASN A 2 -11.54 -6.36 4.09
C ASN A 2 -12.84 -5.56 4.10
N ASP A 3 -13.95 -6.23 4.44
CA ASP A 3 -15.30 -5.70 4.22
C ASP A 3 -16.00 -5.34 5.55
N GLU A 4 -15.25 -5.37 6.65
CA GLU A 4 -15.71 -5.01 7.99
C GLU A 4 -15.60 -3.49 8.22
N ASP A 5 -16.49 -2.93 9.03
CA ASP A 5 -16.42 -1.52 9.44
C ASP A 5 -15.07 -1.21 10.11
N GLY A 6 -14.42 -0.13 9.69
CA GLY A 6 -13.09 0.25 10.18
C GLY A 6 -11.93 -0.53 9.55
N SER A 7 -12.19 -1.47 8.63
CA SER A 7 -11.14 -2.14 7.84
C SER A 7 -10.67 -1.26 6.66
N TYR A 8 -9.79 -1.80 5.82
CA TYR A 8 -9.30 -1.10 4.62
C TYR A 8 -10.36 -0.94 3.51
N GLY A 9 -11.51 -1.63 3.57
CA GLY A 9 -12.43 -1.64 2.44
C GLY A 9 -11.78 -2.22 1.16
N PRO A 10 -12.18 -1.75 -0.03
CA PRO A 10 -11.59 -2.16 -1.31
C PRO A 10 -10.10 -1.88 -1.33
N THR A 11 -9.31 -2.93 -1.59
CA THR A 11 -7.86 -2.89 -1.47
C THR A 11 -7.18 -3.39 -2.74
N LEU A 12 -6.13 -2.70 -3.17
CA LEU A 12 -5.26 -3.14 -4.25
C LEU A 12 -3.82 -3.22 -3.74
N ILE A 13 -3.17 -4.37 -3.94
CA ILE A 13 -1.76 -4.56 -3.58
C ILE A 13 -0.94 -4.67 -4.87
N THR A 14 0.07 -3.81 -4.99
CA THR A 14 0.99 -3.79 -6.13
C THR A 14 2.36 -4.31 -5.72
N LYS A 15 3.05 -4.97 -6.66
CA LYS A 15 4.43 -5.42 -6.51
C LYS A 15 5.33 -4.58 -7.39
N HIS A 16 6.44 -4.11 -6.84
CA HIS A 16 7.42 -3.28 -7.53
C HIS A 16 8.81 -3.90 -7.42
N THR A 17 9.65 -3.65 -8.42
CA THR A 17 11.09 -3.96 -8.39
C THR A 17 11.84 -2.76 -8.95
N LEU A 18 12.27 -1.87 -8.06
CA LEU A 18 12.84 -0.55 -8.40
C LEU A 18 13.99 -0.20 -7.46
N ARG A 19 14.84 0.76 -7.86
CA ARG A 19 15.81 1.37 -6.94
C ARG A 19 15.07 2.32 -6.01
N LEU A 20 15.35 2.25 -4.72
CA LEU A 20 14.79 3.12 -3.69
C LEU A 20 15.91 3.78 -2.90
N PRO A 21 15.68 4.96 -2.29
CA PRO A 21 16.63 5.50 -1.34
C PRO A 21 16.50 4.77 0.01
N SER A 22 17.59 4.68 0.78
CA SER A 22 17.54 4.09 2.14
C SER A 22 16.84 4.99 3.15
N VAL A 23 16.75 6.29 2.84
CA VAL A 23 16.11 7.32 3.67
C VAL A 23 15.28 8.26 2.80
N VAL A 24 14.22 8.82 3.37
CA VAL A 24 13.32 9.76 2.66
C VAL A 24 14.13 10.95 2.15
N GLY A 25 14.04 11.22 0.84
CA GLY A 25 14.78 12.30 0.17
C GLY A 25 16.27 12.03 -0.08
N GLY A 26 16.78 10.84 0.25
CA GLY A 26 18.15 10.43 -0.05
C GLY A 26 18.38 10.07 -1.52
N PRO A 27 19.65 9.81 -1.92
CA PRO A 27 19.95 9.29 -3.25
C PRO A 27 19.40 7.87 -3.42
N LEU A 28 19.08 7.49 -4.67
CA LEU A 28 18.73 6.12 -4.99
C LEU A 28 19.92 5.19 -4.72
N GLU A 29 19.64 4.02 -4.17
CA GLU A 29 20.61 2.93 -4.09
C GLU A 29 20.99 2.42 -5.49
N ASP A 30 22.15 1.77 -5.61
CA ASP A 30 22.61 1.22 -6.89
C ASP A 30 21.78 -0.01 -7.32
N GLU A 31 21.35 -0.81 -6.35
CA GLU A 31 20.61 -2.05 -6.57
C GLU A 31 19.10 -1.85 -6.54
N THR A 32 18.38 -2.66 -7.32
CA THR A 32 16.91 -2.70 -7.27
C THR A 32 16.43 -3.55 -6.11
N ARG A 33 15.38 -3.10 -5.43
CA ARG A 33 14.70 -3.84 -4.37
C ARG A 33 13.28 -4.19 -4.78
N THR A 34 12.82 -5.37 -4.36
CA THR A 34 11.42 -5.76 -4.49
C THR A 34 10.63 -5.36 -3.25
N PHE A 35 9.45 -4.78 -3.45
CA PHE A 35 8.56 -4.36 -2.38
C PHE A 35 7.10 -4.40 -2.82
N TRP A 36 6.21 -4.33 -1.85
CA TRP A 36 4.76 -4.30 -2.03
C TRP A 36 4.17 -3.02 -1.48
N VAL A 37 3.13 -2.54 -2.14
CA VAL A 37 2.37 -1.36 -1.70
C VAL A 37 0.90 -1.71 -1.67
N LEU A 38 0.28 -1.56 -0.51
CA LEU A 38 -1.15 -1.67 -0.31
C LEU A 38 -1.78 -0.28 -0.42
N TYR A 39 -2.79 -0.19 -1.28
CA TYR A 39 -3.69 0.94 -1.40
C TYR A 39 -5.06 0.53 -0.87
N GLY A 40 -5.49 1.12 0.23
CA GLY A 40 -6.79 0.87 0.86
C GLY A 40 -7.74 2.06 0.69
N HIS A 41 -8.98 1.87 1.14
CA HIS A 41 -10.10 2.81 1.06
C HIS A 41 -10.43 3.24 -0.37
N LEU A 42 -10.28 2.30 -1.31
CA LEU A 42 -10.57 2.51 -2.73
C LEU A 42 -12.05 2.31 -3.03
N SER A 43 -12.46 2.57 -4.27
CA SER A 43 -13.80 2.24 -4.77
C SER A 43 -13.83 0.84 -5.39
N TRP A 44 -14.85 0.03 -5.07
CA TRP A 44 -15.03 -1.32 -5.62
C TRP A 44 -15.05 -1.33 -7.14
N ASN A 45 -15.79 -0.39 -7.74
CA ASN A 45 -15.93 -0.30 -9.19
C ASN A 45 -14.58 -0.03 -9.87
N SER A 46 -13.73 0.79 -9.24
CA SER A 46 -12.44 1.17 -9.81
C SER A 46 -11.42 0.02 -9.82
N ILE A 47 -11.52 -0.89 -8.84
CA ILE A 47 -10.59 -2.04 -8.73
C ILE A 47 -11.09 -3.29 -9.46
N ALA A 48 -12.38 -3.35 -9.84
CA ALA A 48 -13.01 -4.52 -10.47
C ALA A 48 -12.37 -4.93 -11.81
N GLN A 49 -11.68 -4.01 -12.48
CA GLN A 49 -10.95 -4.29 -13.72
C GLN A 49 -9.66 -5.10 -13.52
N TRP A 50 -9.11 -5.11 -12.30
CA TRP A 50 -7.82 -5.73 -12.02
C TRP A 50 -7.96 -7.17 -11.54
N LYS A 51 -7.01 -7.99 -11.96
CA LYS A 51 -6.81 -9.37 -11.49
C LYS A 51 -5.37 -9.55 -11.03
N LYS A 52 -5.18 -10.49 -10.11
CA LYS A 52 -3.84 -10.83 -9.62
C LYS A 52 -2.94 -11.25 -10.79
N GLY A 53 -1.81 -10.56 -10.91
CA GLY A 53 -0.82 -10.80 -11.98
C GLY A 53 -0.91 -9.82 -13.15
N ASP A 54 -1.94 -8.98 -13.20
CA ASP A 54 -2.01 -7.90 -14.17
C ASP A 54 -0.84 -6.92 -13.99
N ARG A 55 -0.47 -6.28 -15.10
CA ARG A 55 0.63 -5.31 -15.16
C ARG A 55 0.06 -3.92 -15.42
N PHE A 56 0.72 -2.93 -14.85
CA PHE A 56 0.44 -1.51 -15.05
C PHE A 56 1.77 -0.79 -15.35
N MET A 57 1.66 0.40 -15.92
CA MET A 57 2.77 1.29 -16.24
C MET A 57 2.75 2.54 -15.38
N GLN A 58 3.88 3.24 -15.33
CA GLN A 58 3.94 4.54 -14.67
C GLN A 58 2.96 5.51 -15.33
N GLY A 59 2.13 6.16 -14.52
CA GLY A 59 1.10 7.09 -14.98
C GLY A 59 -0.28 6.46 -15.15
N ASP A 60 -0.40 5.13 -15.09
CA ASP A 60 -1.71 4.47 -15.13
C ASP A 60 -2.53 4.80 -13.87
N VAL A 61 -3.83 5.01 -14.08
CA VAL A 61 -4.78 5.14 -12.97
C VAL A 61 -5.08 3.75 -12.42
N LEU A 62 -4.54 3.46 -11.23
CA LEU A 62 -4.77 2.17 -10.58
C LEU A 62 -6.17 2.05 -10.00
N ALA A 63 -6.69 3.09 -9.37
CA ALA A 63 -7.98 3.08 -8.71
C ALA A 63 -8.48 4.49 -8.43
N ALA A 64 -9.75 4.59 -8.05
CA ALA A 64 -10.33 5.79 -7.45
C ALA A 64 -10.51 5.57 -5.94
N MET A 65 -10.47 6.66 -5.18
CA MET A 65 -10.83 6.67 -3.76
C MET A 65 -12.31 6.32 -3.60
N GLY A 66 -12.63 5.49 -2.61
CA GLY A 66 -14.01 5.13 -2.28
C GLY A 66 -14.68 6.17 -1.41
N ASP A 67 -16.00 6.28 -1.54
CA ASP A 67 -16.80 7.06 -0.61
C ASP A 67 -16.98 6.32 0.73
N GLU A 68 -17.49 7.03 1.75
CA GLU A 68 -17.68 6.52 3.11
C GLU A 68 -18.57 5.27 3.16
N SER A 69 -19.49 5.10 2.19
CA SER A 69 -20.40 3.94 2.16
C SER A 69 -19.74 2.64 1.72
N GLU A 70 -18.57 2.72 1.06
CA GLU A 70 -17.86 1.54 0.56
C GLU A 70 -16.43 1.37 1.11
N ASN A 71 -15.80 2.44 1.62
CA ASN A 71 -14.39 2.43 1.99
C ASN A 71 -14.10 1.92 3.42
N GLY A 72 -15.07 1.26 4.06
CA GLY A 72 -15.02 0.83 5.46
C GLY A 72 -15.55 1.87 6.45
N GLY A 73 -16.31 2.88 6.01
CA GLY A 73 -16.92 3.89 6.87
C GLY A 73 -16.00 5.05 7.23
N TRP A 74 -14.92 5.26 6.46
CA TRP A 74 -13.95 6.32 6.71
C TRP A 74 -14.26 7.58 5.90
N PRO A 75 -13.91 8.79 6.39
CA PRO A 75 -13.85 9.98 5.55
C PRO A 75 -12.98 9.70 4.32
N PRO A 76 -13.39 10.07 3.09
CA PRO A 76 -12.68 9.66 1.88
C PRO A 76 -11.19 10.06 1.90
N HIS A 77 -10.31 9.05 1.87
CA HIS A 77 -8.85 9.18 1.75
C HIS A 77 -8.27 7.91 1.14
N VAL A 78 -6.97 7.90 0.82
CA VAL A 78 -6.25 6.67 0.40
C VAL A 78 -5.33 6.24 1.53
N HIS A 79 -5.44 4.99 1.96
CA HIS A 79 -4.44 4.37 2.84
C HIS A 79 -3.28 3.86 1.98
N VAL A 80 -2.03 4.22 2.33
CA VAL A 80 -0.83 3.72 1.64
C VAL A 80 0.09 3.05 2.65
N GLN A 81 0.38 1.77 2.43
CA GLN A 81 1.31 1.00 3.24
C GLN A 81 2.35 0.31 2.36
N MET A 82 3.62 0.41 2.73
CA MET A 82 4.72 -0.33 2.09
C MET A 82 5.11 -1.56 2.91
N SER A 83 5.57 -2.61 2.22
CA SER A 83 6.14 -3.82 2.84
C SER A 83 7.32 -4.35 2.02
N TRP A 84 8.35 -4.85 2.71
CA TRP A 84 9.43 -5.62 2.09
C TRP A 84 9.08 -7.09 1.88
N GLU A 85 7.98 -7.55 2.46
CA GLU A 85 7.50 -8.93 2.39
C GLU A 85 6.23 -9.03 1.54
N ALA A 86 6.06 -10.16 0.88
CA ALA A 86 4.89 -10.44 0.07
C ALA A 86 3.62 -10.48 0.94
N PRO A 87 2.46 -10.06 0.41
CA PRO A 87 1.20 -10.14 1.14
C PRO A 87 0.82 -11.59 1.42
N VAL A 88 0.27 -11.81 2.62
CA VAL A 88 -0.30 -13.09 3.03
C VAL A 88 -1.81 -12.97 2.90
N ASP A 89 -2.44 -13.90 2.18
CA ASP A 89 -3.90 -13.94 1.96
C ASP A 89 -4.53 -12.65 1.41
N GLY A 90 -3.73 -11.84 0.69
CA GLY A 90 -4.19 -10.59 0.07
C GLY A 90 -4.21 -9.40 1.03
N ASP A 91 -3.50 -9.48 2.15
CA ASP A 91 -3.40 -8.40 3.13
C ASP A 91 -1.95 -8.10 3.53
N LEU A 92 -1.72 -6.90 4.04
CA LEU A 92 -0.49 -6.48 4.72
C LEU A 92 -0.85 -6.05 6.15
N PRO A 93 -0.41 -6.79 7.19
CA PRO A 93 -0.74 -6.45 8.57
C PRO A 93 -0.22 -5.06 8.94
N GLY A 94 -1.12 -4.07 9.09
CA GLY A 94 -0.77 -2.68 9.44
C GLY A 94 -0.81 -2.36 10.93
N VAL A 95 -1.49 -3.18 11.73
CA VAL A 95 -1.56 -3.03 13.19
C VAL A 95 -0.62 -4.03 13.85
N VAL A 96 0.22 -3.55 14.76
CA VAL A 96 1.19 -4.37 15.48
C VAL A 96 1.12 -4.10 16.98
N ARG A 97 1.42 -5.12 17.79
CA ARG A 97 1.52 -4.95 19.24
C ARG A 97 2.76 -4.11 19.56
N HIS A 98 2.70 -3.37 20.67
CA HIS A 98 3.82 -2.52 21.10
C HIS A 98 5.16 -3.26 21.20
N GLN A 99 5.13 -4.50 21.70
CA GLN A 99 6.32 -5.35 21.83
C GLN A 99 6.95 -5.74 20.47
N ASP A 100 6.16 -5.80 19.40
CA ASP A 100 6.60 -6.23 18.06
C ASP A 100 6.97 -5.04 17.16
N ARG A 101 6.97 -3.82 17.72
CA ARG A 101 7.19 -2.56 16.97
C ARG A 101 8.55 -2.54 16.26
N ALA A 102 9.60 -3.05 16.90
CA ALA A 102 10.94 -3.06 16.32
C ALA A 102 10.99 -3.91 15.03
N ASP A 103 10.40 -5.10 15.07
CA ASP A 103 10.32 -6.00 13.92
C ASP A 103 9.38 -5.45 12.84
N ALA A 104 8.31 -4.76 13.24
CA ALA A 104 7.40 -4.10 12.31
C ALA A 104 8.10 -3.01 11.49
N LEU A 105 8.93 -2.17 12.13
CA LEU A 105 9.69 -1.11 11.45
C LEU A 105 10.72 -1.66 10.46
N GLN A 106 11.20 -2.89 10.66
CA GLN A 106 12.09 -3.54 9.71
C GLN A 106 11.36 -4.07 8.48
N ARG A 107 10.08 -4.42 8.60
CA ARG A 107 9.25 -5.01 7.52
C ARG A 107 8.45 -3.99 6.74
N TYR A 108 7.93 -2.96 7.42
CA TYR A 108 7.08 -1.92 6.85
C TYR A 108 7.84 -0.59 6.84
N PRO A 109 8.52 -0.25 5.73
CA PRO A 109 9.29 0.97 5.64
C PRO A 109 8.39 2.21 5.57
N ASP A 110 9.01 3.37 5.73
CA ASP A 110 8.34 4.66 5.59
C ASP A 110 7.75 4.82 4.17
N PRO A 111 6.42 4.98 4.01
CA PRO A 111 5.80 5.13 2.70
C PRO A 111 6.25 6.40 1.95
N ARG A 112 6.84 7.38 2.64
CA ARG A 112 7.43 8.57 2.01
C ARG A 112 8.61 8.25 1.09
N LEU A 113 9.18 7.04 1.17
CA LEU A 113 10.16 6.57 0.19
C LEU A 113 9.60 6.54 -1.25
N ILE A 114 8.28 6.38 -1.41
CA ILE A 114 7.61 6.41 -2.71
C ILE A 114 6.62 7.57 -2.86
N CYS A 115 6.02 8.04 -1.76
CA CYS A 115 5.08 9.17 -1.79
C CYS A 115 5.79 10.53 -1.82
N GLY A 116 7.08 10.58 -1.49
CA GLY A 116 7.81 11.84 -1.33
C GLY A 116 7.42 12.58 -0.05
N PRO A 117 7.76 13.88 0.06
CA PRO A 117 7.40 14.70 1.20
C PRO A 117 5.87 14.83 1.29
N LEU A 118 5.31 14.28 2.36
CA LEU A 118 3.93 14.51 2.79
C LEU A 118 3.96 15.74 3.71
N TYR A 119 3.00 16.64 3.50
CA TYR A 119 2.82 17.98 4.10
C TYR A 119 3.60 18.33 5.38
#